data_AF-A0A3R7NQ38-F1
#
_entry.id   AF-A0A3R7NQ38-F1
#
_cell.length_a   1.000
_cell.length_b   1.000
_cell.length_c   1.000
_cell.angle_alpha   90.00
_cell.angle_beta   90.00
_cell.angle_gamma   90.00
#
_symmetry.space_group_name_H-M   'P 1'
#
loop_
_entity.id
_entity.type
_entity.pdbx_description
1 polymer ?
#
loop_
_entity_poly.entity_id
_entity_poly.type
_entity_poly.pdbx_seq_one_letter_code
_entity_poly.pdbx_strand_id
1 'polypeptide(L)' 'MTNVEQKPHPNKGRISIRDTARIVQETNIRIEIERDGTIYRFEPLKKKKHPVAEKTEDFRL' A
#
# COMPACT_ATOMS: atom_id res chain seq x y z
N MET A 1 6.96 27.78 36.57
CA MET A 1 6.39 27.26 35.31
C MET A 1 7.52 26.57 34.56
N THR A 2 7.58 25.25 34.59
CA THR A 2 8.64 24.48 33.92
C THR A 2 8.25 24.28 32.46
N ASN A 3 8.97 24.91 31.54
CA ASN A 3 8.83 24.65 30.11
C ASN A 3 9.31 23.23 29.82
N VAL A 4 8.37 22.30 29.61
CA VAL A 4 8.67 20.95 29.14
C VAL A 4 9.00 21.07 27.65
N GLU A 5 10.28 21.03 27.34
CA GLU A 5 10.80 20.93 25.98
C GLU A 5 10.28 19.62 25.36
N GLN A 6 9.18 19.69 24.59
CA GLN A 6 8.65 18.54 23.87
C GLN A 6 9.60 18.21 22.72
N LYS A 7 10.61 17.38 23.00
CA LYS A 7 11.45 16.78 21.96
C LYS A 7 10.52 16.10 20.96
N PRO A 8 10.61 16.39 19.64
CA PRO A 8 9.75 15.76 18.66
C PRO A 8 9.94 14.25 18.74
N HIS A 9 8.85 13.52 18.99
CA HIS A 9 8.90 12.06 19.03
C HIS A 9 9.45 11.55 17.69
N PRO A 10 10.39 10.59 17.70
CA PRO A 10 11.07 10.11 16.49
C PRO A 10 10.12 9.49 15.45
N ASN A 11 8.90 9.17 15.85
CA ASN A 11 7.87 8.55 15.01
C ASN A 11 6.81 9.53 14.50
N LYS A 12 6.86 10.82 14.89
CA LYS A 12 5.87 11.81 14.42
C LYS A 12 6.05 12.02 12.92
N GLY A 13 5.02 11.69 12.13
CA GLY A 13 5.08 11.75 10.67
C GLY A 13 5.82 10.58 9.99
N ARG A 14 6.04 9.47 10.71
CA ARG A 14 6.57 8.24 10.09
C ARG A 14 5.43 7.51 9.35
N ILE A 15 5.64 7.21 8.08
CA ILE A 15 4.72 6.42 7.27
C ILE A 15 5.39 5.07 6.98
N SER A 16 4.70 3.99 7.29
CA SER A 16 5.14 2.63 7.00
C SER A 16 4.79 2.26 5.57
N ILE A 17 5.80 2.16 4.71
CA ILE A 17 5.64 1.76 3.29
C ILE A 17 4.89 0.44 3.16
N ARG A 18 5.12 -0.52 4.07
CA ARG A 18 4.44 -1.83 4.05
C ARG A 18 2.95 -1.71 4.34
N ASP A 19 2.58 -0.93 5.35
CA ASP A 19 1.18 -0.76 5.72
C ASP A 19 0.43 0.05 4.66
N THR A 20 1.06 1.10 4.12
CA THR A 20 0.52 1.86 2.99
C THR A 20 0.30 0.96 1.77
N ALA A 21 1.27 0.09 1.44
CA ALA A 21 1.12 -0.86 0.34
C ALA A 21 -0.03 -1.86 0.57
N ARG A 22 -0.20 -2.37 1.81
CA ARG A 22 -1.33 -3.25 2.16
C ARG A 22 -2.67 -2.56 1.98
N ILE A 23 -2.83 -1.36 2.53
CA ILE A 23 -4.06 -0.56 2.42
C ILE A 23 -4.41 -0.36 0.94
N VAL A 24 -3.44 0.02 0.11
CA VAL A 24 -3.60 0.22 -1.33
C VAL A 24 -4.12 -1.04 -2.03
N GLN A 25 -3.59 -2.22 -1.69
CA GLN A 25 -4.08 -3.48 -2.27
C GLN A 25 -5.47 -3.87 -1.77
N GLU A 26 -5.75 -3.72 -0.47
CA GLU A 26 -7.01 -4.12 0.15
C GLU A 26 -8.18 -3.23 -0.27
N THR A 27 -7.94 -1.93 -0.32
CA THR A 27 -8.97 -0.93 -0.63
C THR A 27 -9.04 -0.59 -2.11
N ASN A 28 -8.08 -1.05 -2.92
CA ASN A 28 -7.95 -0.74 -4.34
C ASN A 28 -7.92 0.78 -4.64
N ILE A 29 -7.40 1.57 -3.70
CA ILE A 29 -7.22 3.01 -3.85
C ILE A 29 -5.75 3.34 -4.15
N ARG A 30 -5.52 4.41 -4.90
CA ARG A 30 -4.18 5.00 -5.06
C ARG A 30 -3.90 5.93 -3.88
N ILE A 31 -2.70 5.84 -3.31
CA ILE A 31 -2.21 6.74 -2.28
C ILE A 31 -1.01 7.52 -2.80
N GLU A 32 -1.03 8.83 -2.62
CA GLU A 32 0.09 9.73 -2.90
C GLU A 32 0.49 10.46 -1.62
N ILE A 33 1.78 10.42 -1.32
CA ILE A 33 2.36 11.06 -0.13
C ILE A 33 3.46 11.98 -0.62
N GLU A 34 3.32 13.28 -0.36
CA GLU A 34 4.39 14.25 -0.53
C GLU A 34 5.17 14.40 0.78
N ARG A 35 6.49 14.27 0.70
CA ARG A 35 7.40 14.49 1.83
C ARG A 35 8.71 15.08 1.34
N ASP A 36 9.08 16.24 1.89
CA ASP A 36 10.31 16.95 1.54
C ASP A 36 10.47 17.17 0.02
N GLY A 37 9.36 17.51 -0.66
CA GLY A 37 9.29 17.68 -2.12
C GLY A 37 9.34 16.38 -2.94
N THR A 38 9.44 15.22 -2.28
CA THR A 38 9.40 13.90 -2.93
C THR A 38 7.99 13.31 -2.86
N ILE A 39 7.46 12.88 -4.00
CA ILE A 39 6.16 12.22 -4.09
C ILE A 39 6.35 10.70 -4.13
N TYR A 40 5.81 10.02 -3.13
CA TYR A 40 5.71 8.57 -3.07
C TYR A 40 4.33 8.14 -3.53
N ARG A 41 4.26 7.35 -4.59
CA ARG A 41 3.01 6.86 -5.18
C ARG A 41 2.88 5.36 -4.96
N PHE A 42 1.74 4.96 -4.42
CA PHE A 42 1.36 3.57 -4.26
C PHE A 42 0.11 3.31 -5.08
N GLU A 43 0.21 2.40 -6.04
CA GLU A 43 -0.90 2.00 -6.90
C GLU A 43 -1.33 0.57 -6.59
N PRO A 44 -2.64 0.27 -6.62
CA PRO A 44 -3.10 -1.11 -6.50
C PRO A 44 -2.52 -1.91 -7.67
N LEU A 45 -2.07 -3.12 -7.39
CA LEU A 45 -1.61 -3.99 -8.46
C LEU A 45 -2.86 -4.28 -9.29
N LYS A 46 -2.84 -3.90 -10.57
CA LYS A 46 -3.83 -4.40 -11.52
C LYS A 46 -3.70 -5.92 -11.46
N LYS A 47 -4.66 -6.59 -10.81
CA LYS A 47 -4.80 -8.03 -10.97
C LYS A 47 -4.91 -8.22 -12.47
N LYS A 48 -3.85 -8.71 -13.12
CA LYS A 48 -4.00 -9.26 -14.46
C LYS A 48 -5.12 -10.27 -14.28
N LYS A 49 -6.29 -9.99 -14.84
CA LYS A 49 -7.25 -11.04 -15.13
C LYS A 49 -6.47 -11.94 -16.09
N HIS A 50 -5.73 -12.91 -15.56
CA HIS A 50 -5.53 -14.11 -16.33
C HIS A 50 -6.96 -14.55 -16.61
N PRO A 51 -7.42 -14.59 -17.88
CA PRO A 51 -8.59 -15.39 -18.15
C PRO A 51 -8.23 -16.76 -17.58
N VAL A 52 -8.96 -17.16 -16.53
CA VAL A 52 -8.97 -18.56 -16.13
C VAL A 52 -9.39 -19.25 -17.42
N ALA A 53 -8.44 -19.91 -18.07
CA ALA A 53 -8.76 -20.79 -19.16
C ALA A 53 -9.59 -21.90 -18.52
N GLU A 54 -10.91 -21.74 -18.55
CA GLU A 54 -11.84 -22.84 -18.46
C GLU A 54 -11.49 -23.78 -19.63
N LYS A 55 -10.63 -24.77 -19.36
CA LYS A 55 -10.68 -26.03 -20.07
C LYS A 55 -11.20 -27.07 -19.10
N THR A 56 -12.52 -27.09 -19.07
CA THR A 56 -13.37 -28.22 -18.77
C THR A 56 -12.99 -29.40 -19.68
N GLU A 57 -13.19 -30.62 -19.15
CA GLU A 57 -13.47 -31.90 -19.82
C GLU A 57 -12.37 -32.99 -19.91
N ASP A 58 -12.73 -34.09 -19.22
CA ASP A 58 -12.50 -35.52 -19.45
C ASP A 58 -11.09 -36.11 -19.59
N PHE A 59 -10.63 -36.70 -18.49
CA PHE A 59 -9.83 -37.93 -18.55
C PHE A 59 -10.70 -39.13 -18.15
N ARG A 60 -11.31 -39.77 -19.15
CA ARG A 60 -11.68 -41.18 -19.11
C ARG A 60 -10.87 -41.91 -20.19
N LEU A 61 -10.01 -42.81 -19.75
CA LEU A 61 -9.48 -43.96 -20.50
C LEU A 61 -9.19 -45.06 -19.50
#